data_AF-J2QER7-F1
#
_entry.id   AF-J2QER7-F1
#
_cell.length_a   1.000
_cell.length_b   1.000
_cell.length_c   1.000
_cell.angle_alpha   90.00
_cell.angle_beta   90.00
_cell.angle_gamma   90.00
#
_symmetry.space_group_name_H-M   'P 1'
#
loop_
_entity.id
_entity.type
_entity.pdbx_description
1 polymer ?
#
loop_
_entity_poly.entity_id
_entity_poly.type
_entity_poly.pdbx_seq_one_letter_code
_entity_poly.pdbx_strand_id
1 'polypeptide(L)'
;MKQDLFEFDRQLHSLLCEHFSGGFTTHQLRDAYAALLPPSSFRLADVRVYVYEQIRRLIRAGWVEMAVQRQKRGQVFRMLEMPQRLQLVLVDGNFSMSVDPLEGPADEGRETPCPVPSSKDEQDDQVRLQAMLKETRLDLLSSLGETERYKQLFEEIPHLKGRFEGVYLEVRDRSSKLLGHVRAIENTLKAISAA
;
A
#
# COMPACT_ATOMS: atom_id res chain seq x y z
N MET A 1 4.38 32.03 2.88
CA MET A 1 3.82 30.69 3.18
C MET A 1 4.66 29.68 2.41
N LYS A 2 5.29 28.71 3.08
CA LYS A 2 6.02 27.65 2.38
C LYS A 2 4.98 26.72 1.77
N GLN A 3 5.00 26.59 0.45
CA GLN A 3 4.19 25.59 -0.25
C GLN A 3 4.93 24.26 -0.13
N ASP A 4 4.19 23.21 0.22
CA ASP A 4 4.74 21.85 0.29
C ASP A 4 4.92 21.35 -1.15
N LEU A 5 6.16 21.08 -1.56
CA LEU A 5 6.45 20.53 -2.89
C LEU A 5 5.99 19.06 -2.93
N PHE A 6 5.17 18.71 -3.90
CA PHE A 6 4.65 17.35 -4.07
C PHE A 6 4.98 16.83 -5.45
N GLU A 7 6.01 15.99 -5.51
CA GLU A 7 6.42 15.29 -6.72
C GLU A 7 5.48 14.11 -7.00
N PHE A 8 4.82 14.15 -8.14
CA PHE A 8 3.86 13.13 -8.54
C PHE A 8 4.11 12.66 -9.97
N ASP A 9 3.83 11.38 -10.19
CA ASP A 9 4.03 10.74 -11.48
C ASP A 9 3.11 11.34 -12.55
N ARG A 10 3.71 11.79 -13.65
CA ARG A 10 2.98 12.45 -14.75
C ARG A 10 1.94 11.54 -15.42
N GLN A 11 2.24 10.25 -15.57
CA GLN A 11 1.33 9.30 -16.21
C GLN A 11 0.16 8.95 -15.30
N LEU A 12 0.42 8.73 -14.00
CA LEU A 12 -0.67 8.55 -13.03
C LEU A 12 -1.53 9.81 -12.92
N HIS A 13 -0.94 11.00 -12.97
CA HIS A 13 -1.69 12.25 -12.98
C HIS A 13 -2.64 12.34 -14.17
N SER A 14 -2.15 12.06 -15.39
CA SER A 14 -3.00 12.06 -16.60
C SER A 14 -4.17 11.10 -16.45
N LEU A 15 -3.91 9.86 -16.03
CA LEU A 15 -4.96 8.86 -15.81
C LEU A 15 -6.01 9.31 -14.80
N LEU A 16 -5.58 9.90 -13.69
CA LEU A 16 -6.47 10.38 -12.65
C LEU A 16 -7.38 11.50 -13.17
N CYS A 17 -6.83 12.45 -13.92
CA CYS A 17 -7.58 13.55 -14.51
C CYS A 17 -8.51 13.11 -15.66
N GLU A 18 -8.07 12.19 -16.52
CA GLU A 18 -8.78 11.81 -17.76
C GLU A 18 -9.82 10.70 -17.54
N HIS A 19 -9.55 9.74 -16.65
CA HIS A 19 -10.34 8.52 -16.53
C HIS A 19 -11.05 8.34 -15.18
N PHE A 20 -10.69 9.10 -14.14
CA PHE A 20 -11.12 8.81 -12.77
C PHE A 20 -11.80 9.98 -12.02
N SER A 21 -12.67 10.72 -12.72
CA SER A 21 -13.39 11.89 -12.20
C SER A 21 -14.48 11.61 -11.14
N GLY A 22 -15.09 10.42 -11.15
CA GLY A 22 -16.14 10.04 -10.18
C GLY A 22 -15.63 9.24 -8.97
N GLY A 23 -14.36 8.82 -9.01
CA GLY A 23 -13.75 7.88 -8.07
C GLY A 23 -13.28 6.59 -8.75
N PHE A 24 -12.31 5.94 -8.11
CA PHE A 24 -11.59 4.81 -8.68
C PHE A 24 -11.26 3.77 -7.62
N THR A 25 -10.97 2.54 -8.07
CA THR A 25 -10.43 1.49 -7.22
C THR A 25 -8.94 1.30 -7.52
N THR A 26 -8.20 0.74 -6.55
CA THR A 26 -6.77 0.42 -6.75
C THR A 26 -6.56 -0.49 -7.96
N HIS A 27 -7.47 -1.43 -8.22
CA HIS A 27 -7.40 -2.33 -9.37
C HIS A 27 -7.57 -1.59 -10.70
N GLN A 28 -8.54 -0.67 -10.78
CA GLN A 28 -8.78 0.10 -12.00
C GLN A 28 -7.60 1.02 -12.31
N LEU A 29 -7.05 1.72 -11.30
CA LEU A 29 -5.89 2.58 -11.51
C LEU A 29 -4.64 1.78 -11.90
N ARG A 30 -4.45 0.60 -11.31
CA ARG A 30 -3.38 -0.33 -11.68
C ARG A 30 -3.48 -0.76 -13.13
N ASP A 31 -4.65 -1.24 -13.56
CA ASP A 31 -4.83 -1.78 -14.91
C ASP A 31 -4.66 -0.69 -15.96
N ALA A 32 -5.17 0.52 -15.69
CA ALA A 32 -4.97 1.68 -16.55
C ALA A 32 -3.48 2.10 -16.62
N TYR A 33 -2.78 2.10 -15.49
CA TYR A 33 -1.34 2.43 -15.47
C TYR A 33 -0.49 1.35 -16.13
N ALA A 34 -0.81 0.08 -15.92
CA ALA A 34 -0.15 -1.04 -16.61
C ALA A 34 -0.33 -0.99 -18.13
N ALA A 35 -1.48 -0.50 -18.63
CA ALA A 35 -1.72 -0.34 -20.06
C ALA A 35 -0.87 0.78 -20.71
N LEU A 36 -0.40 1.75 -19.93
CA LEU A 36 0.51 2.81 -20.40
C LEU A 36 1.99 2.39 -20.41
N LEU A 37 2.32 1.34 -19.67
CA LEU A 37 3.68 0.81 -19.59
C LEU A 37 3.99 -0.13 -20.77
N PRO A 38 5.24 -0.17 -21.26
CA PRO A 38 5.63 -1.12 -22.30
C PRO A 38 5.37 -2.57 -21.85
N PRO A 39 4.72 -3.43 -22.67
CA PRO A 39 4.22 -4.76 -22.27
C PRO A 39 5.29 -5.82 -21.94
N SER A 40 6.53 -5.41 -21.70
CA SER A 40 7.68 -6.30 -21.46
C SER A 40 8.59 -5.81 -20.32
N SER A 41 8.27 -4.68 -19.68
CA SER A 41 9.17 -4.00 -18.74
C SER A 41 8.71 -4.01 -17.28
N PHE A 42 7.61 -4.69 -16.95
CA PHE A 42 7.04 -4.62 -15.60
C PHE A 42 6.31 -5.90 -15.19
N ARG A 43 6.37 -6.23 -13.90
CA ARG A 43 5.48 -7.23 -13.30
C ARG A 43 4.25 -6.52 -12.74
N LEU A 44 3.07 -7.08 -12.97
CA LEU A 44 1.81 -6.51 -12.49
C LEU A 44 1.76 -6.40 -10.95
N ALA A 45 2.55 -7.18 -10.22
CA ALA A 45 2.69 -7.11 -8.77
C ALA A 45 3.42 -5.82 -8.33
N ASP A 46 4.50 -5.46 -9.00
CA ASP A 46 5.28 -4.26 -8.69
C ASP A 46 4.49 -2.99 -9.02
N VAL A 47 3.74 -3.04 -10.12
CA VAL A 47 2.79 -1.98 -10.48
C VAL A 47 1.72 -1.80 -9.40
N ARG A 48 1.21 -2.88 -8.79
CA ARG A 48 0.26 -2.78 -7.67
C ARG A 48 0.87 -2.05 -6.49
N VAL A 49 2.08 -2.41 -6.11
CA VAL A 49 2.78 -1.80 -4.97
C VAL A 49 3.01 -0.31 -5.24
N TYR A 50 3.54 0.02 -6.42
CA TYR A 50 3.77 1.40 -6.83
C TYR A 50 2.48 2.22 -6.80
N VAL A 51 1.43 1.76 -7.48
CA VAL A 51 0.15 2.47 -7.54
C VAL A 51 -0.45 2.64 -6.14
N TYR A 52 -0.35 1.63 -5.28
CA TYR A 52 -0.84 1.72 -3.91
C TYR A 52 -0.08 2.76 -3.07
N GLU A 53 1.25 2.83 -3.19
CA GLU A 53 2.05 3.87 -2.54
C GLU A 53 1.69 5.27 -3.05
N GLN A 54 1.50 5.42 -4.36
CA GLN A 54 1.06 6.70 -4.94
C GLN A 54 -0.32 7.11 -4.43
N ILE A 55 -1.27 6.18 -4.31
CA ILE A 55 -2.59 6.45 -3.70
C ILE A 55 -2.41 6.88 -2.23
N ARG A 56 -1.55 6.22 -1.45
CA ARG A 56 -1.27 6.62 -0.06
C ARG A 56 -0.68 8.02 0.03
N ARG A 57 0.24 8.38 -0.87
CA ARG A 57 0.81 9.73 -0.95
C ARG A 57 -0.27 10.78 -1.25
N LEU A 58 -1.20 10.48 -2.17
CA LEU A 58 -2.35 11.34 -2.45
C LEU A 58 -3.28 11.51 -1.26
N ILE A 59 -3.52 10.44 -0.48
CA ILE A 59 -4.34 10.51 0.75
C ILE A 59 -3.66 11.38 1.81
N ARG A 60 -2.36 11.20 2.04
CA ARG A 60 -1.59 12.04 2.99
C ARG A 60 -1.55 13.51 2.56
N ALA A 61 -1.51 13.76 1.26
CA ALA A 61 -1.57 15.10 0.69
C ALA A 61 -2.99 15.70 0.75
N GLY A 62 -4.03 14.89 0.99
CA GLY A 62 -5.44 15.32 0.96
C GLY A 62 -6.00 15.51 -0.45
N TRP A 63 -5.35 14.94 -1.48
CA TRP A 63 -5.84 14.93 -2.87
C TRP A 63 -6.82 13.80 -3.16
N VAL A 64 -6.80 12.76 -2.34
CA VAL A 64 -7.66 11.59 -2.48
C VAL A 64 -8.22 11.22 -1.12
N GLU A 65 -9.50 10.89 -1.07
CA GLU A 65 -10.16 10.39 0.12
C GLU A 65 -10.71 8.98 -0.09
N MET A 66 -10.67 8.17 0.98
CA MET A 66 -11.35 6.89 0.99
C MET A 66 -12.84 7.09 1.17
N ALA A 67 -13.65 6.61 0.23
CA ALA A 67 -15.10 6.65 0.38
C ALA A 67 -15.51 5.78 1.60
N VAL A 68 -16.31 6.37 2.50
CA VAL A 68 -16.77 5.75 3.76
C VAL A 68 -17.57 4.45 3.51
N GLN A 69 -18.21 4.32 2.34
CA GLN A 69 -18.89 3.09 1.94
C GLN A 69 -17.94 2.10 1.27
N ARG A 70 -17.62 1.01 1.98
CA ARG A 70 -17.02 -0.19 1.38
C ARG A 70 -18.03 -0.83 0.41
N GLN A 71 -17.72 -0.79 -0.88
CA GLN A 71 -18.49 -1.49 -1.91
C GLN A 71 -18.08 -2.97 -1.96
N LYS A 72 -18.98 -3.85 -2.42
CA LYS A 72 -18.74 -5.30 -2.53
C LYS A 72 -17.52 -5.68 -3.40
N ARG A 73 -17.03 -4.76 -4.26
CA ARG A 73 -15.88 -4.95 -5.16
C ARG A 73 -14.58 -4.26 -4.71
N GLY A 74 -14.53 -3.75 -3.48
CA GLY A 74 -13.31 -3.17 -2.90
C GLY A 74 -13.48 -1.72 -2.44
N GLN A 75 -12.37 -1.16 -1.96
CA GLN A 75 -12.30 0.22 -1.48
C GLN A 75 -12.34 1.18 -2.68
N VAL A 76 -13.28 2.12 -2.66
CA VAL A 76 -13.36 3.21 -3.63
C VAL A 76 -12.66 4.43 -3.05
N PHE A 77 -11.84 5.06 -3.87
CA PHE A 77 -11.14 6.30 -3.61
C PHE A 77 -11.77 7.41 -4.45
N ARG A 78 -11.96 8.59 -3.87
CA ARG A 78 -12.49 9.76 -4.56
C ARG A 78 -11.39 10.80 -4.65
N MET A 79 -11.27 11.43 -5.82
CA MET A 79 -10.42 12.61 -5.95
C MET A 79 -11.08 13.80 -5.25
N LEU A 80 -10.27 14.59 -4.56
CA LEU A 80 -10.63 15.86 -3.95
C LEU A 80 -9.99 16.99 -4.76
N GLU A 81 -10.41 18.22 -4.48
CA GLU A 81 -9.73 19.40 -5.01
C GLU A 81 -8.30 19.49 -4.47
N MET A 82 -7.36 19.86 -5.36
CA MET A 82 -5.97 20.08 -5.00
C MET A 82 -5.88 21.17 -3.90
N PRO A 83 -5.37 20.85 -2.69
CA PRO A 83 -5.21 21.82 -1.63
C PRO A 83 -4.23 22.91 -2.05
N GLN A 84 -4.62 24.17 -1.79
CA GLN A 84 -3.89 25.39 -2.15
C GLN A 84 -2.48 25.49 -1.55
N ARG A 85 -2.17 24.63 -0.57
CA ARG A 85 -0.87 24.51 0.12
C ARG A 85 0.15 23.64 -0.62
N LEU A 86 -0.26 22.89 -1.64
CA LEU A 86 0.61 21.97 -2.39
C LEU A 86 1.04 22.60 -3.71
N GLN A 87 2.34 22.52 -4.02
CA GLN A 87 2.87 22.77 -5.37
C GLN A 87 3.12 21.42 -6.04
N LEU A 88 2.30 21.08 -7.04
CA LEU A 88 2.49 19.87 -7.81
C LEU A 88 3.68 20.01 -8.75
N VAL A 89 4.62 19.07 -8.66
CA VAL A 89 5.67 18.88 -9.65
C VAL A 89 5.45 17.54 -10.33
N LEU A 90 5.16 17.57 -11.63
CA LEU A 90 4.99 16.36 -12.43
C LEU A 90 6.36 15.85 -12.84
N VAL A 91 6.67 14.62 -12.44
CA VAL A 91 7.93 13.94 -12.77
C VAL A 91 7.61 12.76 -13.67
N ASP A 92 8.43 12.55 -14.70
CA ASP A 92 8.32 11.35 -15.54
C ASP A 92 8.68 10.13 -14.68
N GLY A 93 7.79 9.14 -14.66
CA GLY A 93 7.60 8.21 -13.55
C GLY A 93 8.87 7.54 -13.01
N ASN A 94 9.07 7.67 -11.69
CA ASN A 94 10.11 6.97 -10.92
C ASN A 94 9.80 5.47 -10.70
N PHE A 95 8.93 4.86 -11.51
CA PHE A 95 8.83 3.40 -11.50
C PHE A 95 10.14 2.86 -12.07
N SER A 96 11.09 2.57 -11.16
CA SER A 96 12.40 2.04 -11.50
C SER A 96 12.19 0.79 -12.33
N MET A 97 12.42 0.92 -13.64
CA MET A 97 12.58 -0.20 -14.55
C MET A 97 13.82 -0.97 -14.08
N SER A 98 13.64 -1.90 -13.16
CA SER A 98 14.57 -3.01 -12.96
C SER A 98 14.36 -3.97 -14.13
N VAL A 99 14.69 -3.51 -15.33
CA VAL A 99 14.83 -4.39 -16.49
C VAL A 99 16.33 -4.51 -16.67
N ASP A 100 16.89 -5.68 -16.36
CA ASP A 100 18.20 -6.03 -16.90
C ASP A 100 18.12 -5.87 -18.42
N PRO A 101 18.91 -4.98 -19.05
CA PRO A 101 18.81 -4.74 -20.47
C PRO A 101 19.60 -5.82 -21.20
N LEU A 102 18.93 -6.83 -21.73
CA LEU A 102 19.48 -7.63 -22.83
C LEU A 102 18.42 -7.85 -23.91
N GLU A 103 18.52 -6.96 -24.91
CA GLU A 103 18.19 -7.02 -26.33
C GLU A 103 17.26 -8.14 -26.85
N GLY A 104 16.21 -7.73 -27.57
CA GLY A 104 15.40 -8.62 -28.42
C GLY A 104 16.08 -8.87 -29.78
N PRO A 105 15.34 -9.08 -30.88
CA PRO A 105 14.00 -9.64 -31.04
C PRO A 105 14.04 -10.96 -31.85
N ALA A 106 12.97 -11.76 -31.82
CA ALA A 106 12.40 -12.51 -32.96
C ALA A 106 11.76 -13.83 -32.53
N ASP A 107 10.48 -13.91 -32.90
CA ASP A 107 9.84 -15.06 -33.54
C ASP A 107 9.47 -16.31 -32.72
N GLU A 108 8.37 -16.89 -33.20
CA GLU A 108 7.51 -17.88 -32.60
C GLU A 108 8.18 -19.19 -32.15
N GLY A 109 7.59 -19.80 -31.13
CA GLY A 109 7.51 -21.25 -31.06
C GLY A 109 8.14 -21.91 -29.84
N ARG A 110 7.25 -22.43 -28.99
CA ARG A 110 7.40 -23.64 -28.16
C ARG A 110 8.39 -23.66 -26.98
N GLU A 111 7.74 -23.97 -25.86
CA GLU A 111 8.15 -24.91 -24.80
C GLU A 111 9.20 -24.43 -23.78
N THR A 112 8.66 -24.15 -22.60
CA THR A 112 9.22 -24.27 -21.24
C THR A 112 10.54 -25.04 -21.18
N PRO A 113 11.57 -24.46 -20.57
CA PRO A 113 11.95 -24.96 -19.24
C PRO A 113 12.08 -23.83 -18.20
N CYS A 114 11.57 -24.11 -17.00
CA CYS A 114 11.65 -23.24 -15.82
C CYS A 114 13.10 -22.77 -15.53
N PRO A 115 13.34 -21.48 -15.26
CA PRO A 115 14.53 -21.04 -14.57
C PRO A 115 14.24 -20.88 -13.06
N VAL A 116 15.03 -21.61 -12.28
CA VAL A 116 15.19 -21.53 -10.82
C VAL A 116 15.42 -20.08 -10.34
N PRO A 117 14.91 -19.70 -9.13
CA PRO A 117 15.06 -18.35 -8.62
C PRO A 117 16.51 -18.10 -8.18
N SER A 118 17.05 -16.97 -8.63
CA SER A 118 18.39 -16.51 -8.28
C SER A 118 18.35 -15.77 -6.94
N SER A 119 19.17 -16.23 -5.99
CA SER A 119 19.37 -15.78 -4.60
C SER A 119 19.38 -14.27 -4.26
N LYS A 120 19.37 -13.34 -5.23
CA LYS A 120 19.40 -11.90 -4.98
C LYS A 120 18.02 -11.30 -4.70
N ASP A 121 16.97 -11.79 -5.35
CA ASP A 121 15.59 -11.30 -5.14
C ASP A 121 15.05 -11.73 -3.77
N GLU A 122 15.39 -12.95 -3.32
CA GLU A 122 14.95 -13.45 -2.01
C GLU A 122 15.55 -12.66 -0.84
N GLN A 123 16.78 -12.15 -1.02
CA GLN A 123 17.45 -11.35 0.00
C GLN A 123 16.79 -9.97 0.18
N ASP A 124 16.33 -9.35 -0.92
CA ASP A 124 15.62 -8.06 -0.87
C ASP A 124 14.20 -8.23 -0.30
N ASP A 125 13.49 -9.28 -0.71
CA ASP A 125 12.18 -9.64 -0.14
C ASP A 125 12.27 -9.95 1.36
N GLN A 126 13.34 -10.62 1.80
CA GLN A 126 13.58 -10.89 3.22
C GLN A 126 13.79 -9.60 4.03
N VAL A 127 14.59 -8.66 3.52
CA VAL A 127 14.82 -7.35 4.17
C VAL A 127 13.52 -6.56 4.28
N ARG A 128 12.73 -6.53 3.20
CA ARG A 128 11.43 -5.85 3.18
C ARG A 128 10.44 -6.44 4.18
N LEU A 129 10.32 -7.78 4.23
CA LEU A 129 9.45 -8.46 5.17
C LEU A 129 9.88 -8.23 6.63
N GLN A 130 11.18 -8.16 6.90
CA GLN A 130 11.69 -7.80 8.24
C GLN A 130 11.33 -6.36 8.63
N ALA A 131 11.39 -5.41 7.70
CA ALA A 131 10.97 -4.03 7.94
C ALA A 131 9.46 -3.96 8.25
N MET A 132 8.63 -4.63 7.45
CA MET A 132 7.18 -4.72 7.68
C MET A 132 6.84 -5.38 9.02
N LEU A 133 7.59 -6.41 9.42
CA LEU A 133 7.41 -7.08 10.70
C LEU A 133 7.70 -6.13 11.88
N LYS A 134 8.77 -5.33 11.78
CA LYS A 134 9.12 -4.33 12.82
C LYS A 134 8.02 -3.28 12.95
N GLU A 135 7.55 -2.70 11.83
CA GLU A 135 6.49 -1.70 11.82
C GLU A 135 5.18 -2.27 12.40
N THR A 136 4.75 -3.45 11.94
CA THR A 136 3.51 -4.08 12.41
C THR A 136 3.57 -4.43 13.90
N ARG A 137 4.75 -4.82 14.42
CA ARG A 137 4.95 -5.07 15.85
C ARG A 137 4.85 -3.78 16.68
N LEU A 138 5.36 -2.65 16.18
CA LEU A 138 5.23 -1.36 16.86
C LEU A 138 3.76 -0.94 16.94
N ASP A 139 3.01 -1.07 15.84
CA ASP A 139 1.57 -0.79 15.82
C ASP A 139 0.79 -1.70 16.78
N LEU A 140 1.14 -2.98 16.85
CA LEU A 140 0.52 -3.93 17.77
C LEU A 140 0.71 -3.47 19.21
N LEU A 141 1.94 -3.12 19.60
CA LEU A 141 2.26 -2.65 20.94
C LEU A 141 1.52 -1.35 21.28
N SER A 142 1.41 -0.41 20.34
CA SER A 142 0.62 0.82 20.53
C SER A 142 -0.85 0.49 20.83
N SER A 143 -1.47 -0.37 20.01
CA SER A 143 -2.89 -0.75 20.20
C SER A 143 -3.14 -1.55 21.48
N LEU A 144 -2.18 -2.37 21.91
CA LEU A 144 -2.26 -3.08 23.19
C LEU A 144 -2.18 -2.09 24.36
N GLY A 145 -1.26 -1.13 24.31
CA GLY A 145 -1.13 -0.09 25.32
C GLY A 145 -2.40 0.77 25.44
N GLU A 146 -3.01 1.14 24.32
CA GLU A 146 -4.32 1.81 24.31
C GLU A 146 -5.42 0.93 24.94
N THR A 147 -5.48 -0.35 24.57
CA THR A 147 -6.46 -1.32 25.12
C THR A 147 -6.30 -1.47 26.63
N GLU A 148 -5.07 -1.57 27.12
CA GLU A 148 -4.74 -1.67 28.54
C GLU A 148 -5.11 -0.39 29.29
N ARG A 149 -4.81 0.79 28.72
CA ARG A 149 -5.18 2.05 29.35
C ARG A 149 -6.69 2.23 29.43
N TYR A 150 -7.45 1.83 28.41
CA TYR A 150 -8.92 1.84 28.47
C TYR A 150 -9.46 0.92 29.56
N LYS A 151 -8.90 -0.29 29.72
CA LYS A 151 -9.29 -1.20 30.81
C LYS A 151 -9.09 -0.55 32.18
N GLN A 152 -7.90 -0.01 32.43
CA GLN A 152 -7.59 0.70 33.68
C GLN A 152 -8.54 1.89 33.90
N LEU A 153 -8.79 2.68 32.85
CA LEU A 153 -9.67 3.84 32.93
C LEU A 153 -11.11 3.45 33.29
N PHE A 154 -11.59 2.29 32.82
CA PHE A 154 -12.92 1.79 33.17
C PHE A 154 -13.02 1.28 34.61
N GLU A 155 -11.90 0.87 35.21
CA GLU A 155 -11.81 0.53 36.63
C GLU A 155 -11.72 1.79 37.50
N GLU A 156 -10.88 2.74 37.12
CA GLU A 156 -10.67 4.02 37.82
C GLU A 156 -11.92 4.93 37.73
N ILE A 157 -12.58 4.96 36.57
CA ILE A 157 -13.66 5.90 36.25
C ILE A 157 -14.83 5.17 35.53
N PRO A 158 -15.65 4.39 36.27
CA PRO A 158 -16.62 3.47 35.66
C PRO A 158 -17.69 4.13 34.78
N HIS A 159 -18.05 5.38 35.05
CA HIS A 159 -19.05 6.12 34.26
C HIS A 159 -18.59 6.44 32.82
N LEU A 160 -17.28 6.39 32.55
CA LEU A 160 -16.74 6.57 31.20
C LEU A 160 -16.91 5.33 30.32
N LYS A 161 -17.13 4.15 30.92
CA LYS A 161 -17.26 2.88 30.19
C LYS A 161 -18.33 2.97 29.09
N GLY A 162 -19.53 3.44 29.42
CA GLY A 162 -20.62 3.56 28.45
C GLY A 162 -20.34 4.48 27.27
N ARG A 163 -19.41 5.44 27.42
CA ARG A 163 -19.04 6.38 26.35
C ARG A 163 -17.92 5.85 25.45
N PHE A 164 -17.02 5.03 25.99
CA PHE A 164 -15.79 4.61 25.30
C PHE A 164 -15.71 3.10 25.03
N GLU A 165 -16.73 2.33 25.40
CA GLU A 165 -16.76 0.88 25.14
C GLU A 165 -16.61 0.55 23.65
N GLY A 166 -17.22 1.34 22.76
CA GLY A 166 -17.04 1.20 21.31
C GLY A 166 -15.57 1.36 20.88
N VAL A 167 -14.92 2.44 21.33
CA VAL A 167 -13.51 2.72 21.00
C VAL A 167 -12.59 1.64 21.57
N TYR A 168 -12.84 1.19 22.81
CA TYR A 168 -12.11 0.07 23.41
C TYR A 168 -12.23 -1.21 22.56
N LEU A 169 -13.44 -1.55 22.09
CA LEU A 169 -13.66 -2.73 21.26
C LEU A 169 -12.94 -2.61 19.91
N GLU A 170 -12.93 -1.42 19.30
CA GLU A 170 -12.23 -1.15 18.04
C GLU A 170 -10.71 -1.31 18.18
N VAL A 171 -10.11 -0.71 19.20
CA VAL A 171 -8.66 -0.82 19.45
C VAL A 171 -8.27 -2.26 19.81
N ARG A 172 -9.10 -2.96 20.58
CA ARG A 172 -8.91 -4.38 20.89
C ARG A 172 -8.98 -5.24 19.62
N ASP A 173 -9.95 -5.01 18.74
CA ASP A 173 -10.07 -5.73 17.47
C ASP A 173 -8.89 -5.43 16.52
N ARG A 174 -8.44 -4.17 16.50
CA ARG A 174 -7.20 -3.78 15.80
C ARG A 174 -6.00 -4.57 16.29
N SER A 175 -5.84 -4.75 17.60
CA SER A 175 -4.72 -5.54 18.17
C SER A 175 -4.76 -7.00 17.70
N SER A 176 -5.94 -7.62 17.66
CA SER A 176 -6.12 -8.99 17.15
C SER A 176 -5.74 -9.11 15.66
N LYS A 177 -6.12 -8.12 14.84
CA LYS A 177 -5.76 -8.09 13.42
C LYS A 177 -4.25 -7.93 13.22
N LEU A 178 -3.64 -6.99 13.94
CA LEU A 178 -2.19 -6.76 13.91
C LEU A 178 -1.41 -8.02 14.33
N LEU A 179 -1.88 -8.74 15.34
CA LEU A 179 -1.30 -10.03 15.73
C LEU A 179 -1.36 -11.07 14.59
N GLY A 180 -2.49 -11.12 13.87
CA GLY A 180 -2.63 -11.96 12.66
C GLY A 180 -1.63 -11.59 11.57
N HIS A 181 -1.43 -10.29 11.33
CA HIS A 181 -0.44 -9.79 10.37
C HIS A 181 0.99 -10.16 10.78
N VAL A 182 1.36 -9.99 12.06
CA VAL A 182 2.66 -10.41 12.59
C VAL A 182 2.92 -11.89 12.30
N ARG A 183 1.96 -12.77 12.64
CA ARG A 183 2.09 -14.21 12.40
C ARG A 183 2.22 -14.56 10.93
N ALA A 184 1.46 -13.90 10.07
CA ALA A 184 1.54 -14.11 8.62
C ALA A 184 2.95 -13.80 8.11
N ILE A 185 3.49 -12.61 8.47
CA ILE A 185 4.83 -12.18 8.04
C ILE A 185 5.92 -13.10 8.62
N GLU A 186 5.83 -13.49 9.89
CA GLU A 186 6.77 -14.43 10.50
C GLU A 186 6.78 -15.79 9.80
N ASN A 187 5.60 -16.31 9.44
CA ASN A 187 5.49 -17.59 8.73
C ASN A 187 6.05 -17.49 7.31
N THR A 188 5.82 -16.37 6.62
CA THR A 188 6.42 -16.13 5.30
C THR A 188 7.93 -16.04 5.37
N LEU A 189 8.48 -15.30 6.34
CA LEU A 189 9.93 -15.21 6.56
C LEU A 189 10.54 -16.60 6.84
N LYS A 190 9.88 -17.42 7.67
CA LYS A 190 10.31 -18.80 7.94
C LYS A 190 10.31 -19.65 6.68
N ALA A 191 9.26 -19.56 5.86
CA ALA A 191 9.13 -20.34 4.63
C ALA A 191 10.23 -20.01 3.62
N ILE A 192 10.56 -18.73 3.45
CA ILE A 192 11.61 -18.29 2.52
C ILE A 192 13.01 -18.61 3.08
N SER A 193 13.22 -18.57 4.41
CA SER A 193 14.51 -18.94 5.01
C SER A 193 14.78 -20.45 5.07
N ALA A 194 13.76 -21.28 4.83
CA ALA A 194 13.83 -22.74 4.85
C ALA A 194 13.82 -23.36 3.44
N ALA A 195 13.64 -22.54 2.41
CA ALA A 195 13.79 -22.89 1.00
C ALA A 195 15.28 -22.84 0.60
#